data_AF-A0A1S1YTH4-F1
#
_entry.id   AF-A0A1S1YTH4-F1
#
_cell.length_a   1.000
_cell.length_b   1.000
_cell.length_c   1.000
_cell.angle_alpha   90.00
_cell.angle_beta   90.00
_cell.angle_gamma   90.00
#
_symmetry.space_group_name_H-M   'P 1'
#
loop_
_entity.id
_entity.type
_entity.pdbx_description
1 polymer ?
#
loop_
_entity_poly.entity_id
_entity_poly.type
_entity_poly.pdbx_seq_one_letter_code
_entity_poly.pdbx_strand_id
1 'polypeptide(L)'
;MIKTTHQYIDQFPYRQSNTSLILGTIHPHKTDDFKINFFYGNKVTIWGILAEAFPDQKFDSRTSIEKTLRKNNVWISDIILSCERAHDSVTQDALLENLELNSEMIEEGIRNSLITEIFFTSGFNKNGAAKLFCDVFSIKSELDSKREFKIDAKYFGREIVGKVLFSPSGQANIGISNNKEFIKQRDKYVNSTRAVQEFKVDTYRKAFHNQFSIQKSKKVKSSQLYLSKLLIKEYPKVWNTIKRVLDKYQISPSFLEVTNDIWCRDYMPIKTSKGELVQFRYEPSYLRNNPQLQSDPTVVNTSNNISAIYSGINLDGGNIELLGDTAILTERIFKENLPLPKEEVIKNIEKVLGVKSYFVRDMTEDMTGHIDGYLRIIREGLLVVNELGNDFKYIRDSFLKMNDQLGWDYVEMPWFDYRGKDKTPECAIGIYTNFLVFDEIVLFPIFEVEGNKDNEALEVISKLYPEKKIEPININEVVMQGGLINCISWVN
;
A
#
# COMPACT_ATOMS: atom_id res chain seq x y z
N MET A 1 23.94 7.12 -42.08
CA MET A 1 23.47 6.73 -40.74
C MET A 1 22.01 6.33 -40.84
N ILE A 2 21.60 5.29 -40.11
CA ILE A 2 20.22 4.80 -40.03
C ILE A 2 19.63 5.30 -38.71
N LYS A 3 18.55 6.10 -38.77
CA LYS A 3 17.79 6.50 -37.59
C LYS A 3 16.87 5.36 -37.16
N THR A 4 16.85 5.06 -35.87
CA THR A 4 15.92 4.10 -35.28
C THR A 4 15.23 4.68 -34.06
N THR A 5 13.98 4.28 -33.83
CA THR A 5 13.14 4.75 -32.73
C THR A 5 12.66 3.56 -31.90
N HIS A 6 12.67 3.71 -30.58
CA HIS A 6 12.28 2.67 -29.63
C HIS A 6 10.79 2.34 -29.77
N GLN A 7 10.44 1.04 -29.85
CA GLN A 7 9.08 0.60 -30.20
C GLN A 7 8.24 0.14 -28.99
N TYR A 8 8.86 0.00 -27.82
CA TYR A 8 8.22 -0.58 -26.63
C TYR A 8 8.02 0.40 -25.47
N ILE A 9 8.44 1.66 -25.58
CA ILE A 9 8.33 2.63 -24.47
C ILE A 9 6.85 2.82 -24.11
N ASP A 10 6.00 3.11 -25.10
CA ASP A 10 4.57 3.36 -24.91
C ASP A 10 3.78 2.11 -24.50
N GLN A 11 4.40 0.93 -24.60
CA GLN A 11 3.77 -0.33 -24.21
C GLN A 11 3.82 -0.58 -22.71
N PHE A 12 4.67 0.15 -21.98
CA PHE A 12 4.82 0.07 -20.53
C PHE A 12 4.59 1.45 -19.90
N PRO A 13 3.33 1.97 -19.88
CA PRO A 13 3.04 3.25 -19.24
C PRO A 13 3.28 3.16 -17.72
N TYR A 14 3.72 4.26 -17.13
CA TYR A 14 3.82 4.35 -15.67
C TYR A 14 2.43 4.37 -15.04
N ARG A 15 2.38 4.05 -13.74
CA ARG A 15 1.20 4.16 -12.88
C ARG A 15 1.59 4.93 -11.62
N GLN A 16 0.64 5.66 -11.05
CA GLN A 16 0.86 6.38 -9.79
C GLN A 16 1.31 5.44 -8.66
N SER A 17 0.81 4.20 -8.65
CA SER A 17 1.18 3.17 -7.67
C SER A 17 2.58 2.57 -7.84
N ASN A 18 3.33 2.93 -8.88
CA ASN A 18 4.66 2.37 -9.10
C ASN A 18 5.63 2.86 -8.00
N THR A 19 6.37 1.93 -7.40
CA THR A 19 7.33 2.19 -6.33
C THR A 19 8.78 2.01 -6.78
N SER A 20 8.99 1.43 -7.96
CA SER A 20 10.32 1.22 -8.53
C SER A 20 10.30 1.35 -10.04
N LEU A 21 11.42 1.80 -10.63
CA LEU A 21 11.64 1.90 -12.08
C LEU A 21 12.86 1.06 -12.48
N ILE A 22 12.72 0.24 -13.52
CA ILE A 22 13.83 -0.34 -14.26
C ILE A 22 14.09 0.56 -15.48
N LEU A 23 15.26 1.20 -15.54
CA LEU A 23 15.62 2.11 -16.63
C LEU A 23 16.73 1.53 -17.51
N GLY A 24 16.41 1.36 -18.78
CA GLY A 24 17.30 0.93 -19.85
C GLY A 24 16.60 -0.01 -20.84
N THR A 25 17.37 -0.82 -21.54
CA THR A 25 16.89 -1.51 -22.74
C THR A 25 15.70 -2.46 -22.50
N ILE A 26 14.53 -2.08 -23.03
CA ILE A 26 13.31 -2.89 -23.02
C ILE A 26 13.39 -3.92 -24.15
N HIS A 27 13.87 -5.12 -23.83
CA HIS A 27 14.00 -6.18 -24.83
C HIS A 27 12.62 -6.77 -25.17
N PRO A 28 12.35 -7.13 -26.44
CA PRO A 28 11.23 -8.00 -26.77
C PRO A 28 11.39 -9.38 -26.14
N HIS A 29 10.27 -9.99 -25.72
CA HIS A 29 10.22 -11.24 -24.96
C HIS A 29 10.60 -12.50 -25.77
N LYS A 30 10.49 -12.47 -27.11
CA LYS A 30 10.96 -13.53 -28.01
C LYS A 30 11.81 -12.91 -29.13
N THR A 31 13.06 -13.36 -29.25
CA THR A 31 14.00 -12.90 -30.29
C THR A 31 13.97 -13.75 -31.55
N ASP A 32 13.28 -14.89 -31.54
CA ASP A 32 13.42 -15.91 -32.58
C ASP A 32 12.60 -15.61 -33.85
N ASP A 33 11.56 -14.78 -33.74
CA ASP A 33 10.66 -14.44 -34.85
C ASP A 33 10.67 -12.95 -35.25
N PHE A 34 11.64 -12.14 -34.79
CA PHE A 34 11.57 -10.69 -34.96
C PHE A 34 12.77 -10.07 -35.67
N LYS A 35 12.46 -9.19 -36.64
CA LYS A 35 13.44 -8.28 -37.25
C LYS A 35 13.73 -7.16 -36.24
N ILE A 36 14.92 -7.18 -35.65
CA ILE A 36 15.36 -6.19 -34.66
C ILE A 36 15.46 -4.80 -35.32
N ASN A 37 14.39 -4.02 -35.23
CA ASN A 37 14.33 -2.67 -35.84
C ASN A 37 15.04 -1.59 -35.00
N PHE A 38 15.34 -1.88 -33.72
CA PHE A 38 16.02 -0.99 -32.76
C PHE A 38 17.25 -1.68 -32.17
N PHE A 39 18.18 -0.98 -31.50
CA PHE A 39 19.48 -1.54 -31.08
C PHE A 39 19.40 -2.44 -29.84
N TYR A 40 18.61 -3.50 -29.87
CA TYR A 40 18.65 -4.47 -28.77
C TYR A 40 19.99 -5.22 -28.84
N GLY A 41 20.81 -5.12 -27.79
CA GLY A 41 22.06 -5.89 -27.68
C GLY A 41 21.83 -7.38 -27.95
N ASN A 42 22.88 -8.09 -28.41
CA ASN A 42 22.79 -9.49 -28.80
C ASN A 42 22.08 -10.36 -27.74
N LYS A 43 20.88 -10.86 -28.10
CA LYS A 43 20.15 -12.07 -27.62
C LYS A 43 20.08 -12.38 -26.11
N VAL A 44 20.54 -11.51 -25.22
CA VAL A 44 20.44 -11.71 -23.76
C VAL A 44 19.51 -10.66 -23.18
N THR A 45 18.27 -11.07 -22.93
CA THR A 45 17.23 -10.19 -22.38
C THR A 45 17.34 -10.14 -20.86
N ILE A 46 17.02 -8.98 -20.29
CA ILE A 46 16.85 -8.85 -18.83
C ILE A 46 15.84 -9.88 -18.30
N TRP A 47 14.84 -10.23 -19.11
CA TRP A 47 13.81 -11.21 -18.80
C TRP A 47 14.37 -12.60 -18.50
N GLY A 48 15.37 -13.07 -19.27
CA GLY A 48 16.03 -14.34 -19.00
C GLY A 48 16.76 -14.36 -17.65
N ILE A 49 17.44 -13.26 -17.31
CA ILE A 49 18.12 -13.12 -16.01
C ILE A 49 17.11 -13.08 -14.88
N LEU A 50 16.01 -12.33 -15.02
CA LEU A 50 14.95 -12.24 -14.02
C LEU A 50 14.20 -13.55 -13.85
N ALA A 51 13.96 -14.30 -14.94
CA ALA A 51 13.35 -15.63 -14.88
C ALA A 51 14.23 -16.63 -14.12
N GLU A 52 15.55 -16.62 -14.34
CA GLU A 52 16.50 -17.45 -13.57
C GLU A 52 16.64 -16.98 -12.10
N ALA A 53 16.55 -15.66 -11.86
CA ALA A 53 16.65 -15.09 -10.52
C ALA A 53 15.40 -15.38 -9.67
N PHE A 54 14.22 -15.36 -10.30
CA PHE A 54 12.90 -15.49 -9.68
C PHE A 54 12.03 -16.49 -10.47
N PRO A 55 12.28 -17.81 -10.34
CA PRO A 55 11.61 -18.84 -11.13
C PRO A 55 10.09 -18.92 -10.90
N ASP A 56 9.61 -18.35 -9.80
CA ASP A 56 8.19 -18.30 -9.46
C ASP A 56 7.41 -17.15 -10.14
N GLN A 57 8.13 -16.19 -10.71
CA GLN A 57 7.55 -15.09 -11.47
C GLN A 57 7.53 -15.46 -12.96
N LYS A 58 6.62 -14.86 -13.73
CA LYS A 58 6.49 -15.15 -15.16
C LYS A 58 7.03 -14.01 -16.00
N PHE A 59 8.11 -14.29 -16.73
CA PHE A 59 8.78 -13.37 -17.68
C PHE A 59 8.89 -13.98 -19.10
N ASP A 60 8.01 -14.93 -19.44
CA ASP A 60 8.07 -15.76 -20.65
C ASP A 60 7.33 -15.16 -21.87
N SER A 61 6.48 -14.16 -21.65
CA SER A 61 5.65 -13.54 -22.67
C SER A 61 5.40 -12.08 -22.32
N ARG A 62 5.04 -11.25 -23.31
CA ARG A 62 4.70 -9.85 -23.06
C ARG A 62 3.62 -9.71 -21.98
N THR A 63 2.52 -10.45 -22.12
CA THR A 63 1.40 -10.40 -21.18
C THR A 63 1.82 -10.83 -19.77
N SER A 64 2.68 -11.84 -19.64
CA SER A 64 3.15 -12.28 -18.33
C SER A 64 4.11 -11.30 -17.69
N ILE A 65 5.01 -10.69 -18.47
CA ILE A 65 5.90 -9.61 -18.03
C ILE A 65 5.08 -8.43 -17.52
N GLU A 66 4.11 -7.94 -18.32
CA GLU A 66 3.24 -6.82 -17.91
C GLU A 66 2.48 -7.14 -16.63
N LYS A 67 1.93 -8.36 -16.49
CA LYS A 67 1.24 -8.79 -15.28
C LYS A 67 2.17 -8.85 -14.06
N THR A 68 3.37 -9.38 -14.24
CA THR A 68 4.39 -9.49 -13.18
C THR A 68 4.86 -8.11 -12.73
N LEU A 69 5.17 -7.20 -13.65
CA LEU A 69 5.53 -5.82 -13.32
C LEU A 69 4.38 -5.11 -12.61
N ARG A 70 3.14 -5.27 -13.10
CA ARG A 70 1.96 -4.66 -12.49
C ARG A 70 1.72 -5.12 -11.06
N LYS A 71 1.80 -6.44 -10.83
CA LYS A 71 1.64 -7.08 -9.50
C LYS A 71 2.65 -6.55 -8.49
N ASN A 72 3.88 -6.28 -8.93
CA ASN A 72 4.99 -5.91 -8.05
C ASN A 72 5.28 -4.40 -8.03
N ASN A 73 4.37 -3.56 -8.55
CA ASN A 73 4.52 -2.11 -8.63
C ASN A 73 5.82 -1.62 -9.31
N VAL A 74 6.34 -2.39 -10.25
CA VAL A 74 7.54 -2.02 -11.02
C VAL A 74 7.14 -1.40 -12.35
N TRP A 75 7.74 -0.26 -12.68
CA TRP A 75 7.71 0.33 -14.01
C TRP A 75 8.98 -0.04 -14.78
N ILE A 76 8.91 -0.19 -16.10
CA ILE A 76 10.08 -0.35 -16.97
C ILE A 76 10.01 0.67 -18.09
N SER A 77 11.14 1.32 -18.38
CA SER A 77 11.25 2.27 -19.48
C SER A 77 12.69 2.32 -20.00
N ASP A 78 12.92 3.00 -21.12
CA ASP A 78 14.25 3.29 -21.68
C ASP A 78 14.47 4.80 -21.71
N ILE A 79 15.71 5.23 -21.50
CA ILE A 79 16.13 6.63 -21.57
C ILE A 79 16.39 7.07 -23.01
N ILE A 80 16.71 6.15 -23.93
CA ILE A 80 16.95 6.47 -25.34
C ILE A 80 15.64 6.25 -26.11
N LEU A 81 15.05 7.35 -26.60
CA LEU A 81 13.85 7.34 -27.44
C LEU A 81 14.20 7.00 -28.90
N SER A 82 15.26 7.61 -29.44
CA SER A 82 15.74 7.37 -30.80
C SER A 82 17.25 7.58 -30.90
N CYS A 83 17.89 6.98 -31.90
CA CYS A 83 19.33 7.16 -32.17
C CYS A 83 19.68 6.92 -33.64
N GLU A 84 20.89 7.32 -34.02
CA GLU A 84 21.50 6.99 -35.31
C GLU A 84 22.59 5.93 -35.19
N ARG A 85 22.68 5.07 -36.20
CA ARG A 85 23.63 3.96 -36.28
C ARG A 85 24.32 3.92 -37.65
N ALA A 86 25.57 3.45 -37.71
CA ALA A 86 26.26 3.29 -38.99
C ALA A 86 25.53 2.30 -39.93
N HIS A 87 25.04 1.19 -39.38
CA HIS A 87 24.23 0.17 -40.07
C HIS A 87 23.43 -0.66 -39.05
N ASP A 88 22.41 -1.42 -39.51
CA ASP A 88 21.42 -2.09 -38.65
C ASP A 88 22.00 -3.12 -37.65
N SER A 89 23.16 -3.69 -37.98
CA SER A 89 23.84 -4.66 -37.10
C SER A 89 24.64 -4.02 -35.96
N VAL A 90 24.78 -2.68 -35.92
CA VAL A 90 25.38 -2.00 -34.76
C VAL A 90 24.39 -2.04 -33.59
N THR A 91 24.79 -2.71 -32.51
CA THR A 91 23.99 -2.83 -31.28
C THR A 91 24.75 -2.39 -30.03
N GLN A 92 25.97 -1.89 -30.17
CA GLN A 92 26.78 -1.43 -29.05
C GLN A 92 26.40 0.00 -28.67
N ASP A 93 26.03 0.21 -27.41
CA ASP A 93 25.66 1.53 -26.88
C ASP A 93 26.69 2.60 -27.22
N ALA A 94 27.99 2.32 -27.12
CA ALA A 94 29.06 3.29 -27.35
C ALA A 94 29.16 3.82 -28.79
N LEU A 95 28.59 3.09 -29.76
CA LEU A 95 28.60 3.41 -31.19
C LEU A 95 27.32 4.09 -31.66
N LEU A 96 26.40 4.39 -30.76
CA LEU A 96 25.19 5.15 -31.06
C LEU A 96 25.50 6.64 -31.07
N GLU A 97 24.93 7.33 -32.05
CA GLU A 97 25.11 8.76 -32.28
C GLU A 97 23.74 9.45 -32.33
N ASN A 98 23.73 10.79 -32.21
CA ASN A 98 22.53 11.63 -32.33
C ASN A 98 21.35 11.10 -31.49
N LEU A 99 21.59 10.91 -30.19
CA LEU A 99 20.61 10.37 -29.26
C LEU A 99 19.48 11.39 -29.01
N GLU A 100 18.24 10.90 -29.10
CA GLU A 100 17.05 11.58 -28.62
C GLU A 100 16.63 10.88 -27.32
N LEU A 101 16.51 11.65 -26.23
CA LEU A 101 16.25 11.09 -24.90
C LEU A 101 14.77 11.18 -24.53
N ASN A 102 14.28 10.16 -23.84
CA ASN A 102 12.94 10.06 -23.29
C ASN A 102 12.83 10.77 -21.92
N SER A 103 13.40 11.97 -21.79
CA SER A 103 13.51 12.63 -20.47
C SER A 103 12.17 13.10 -19.92
N GLU A 104 11.27 13.59 -20.77
CA GLU A 104 9.98 14.14 -20.34
C GLU A 104 9.09 13.08 -19.68
N MET A 105 8.88 11.94 -20.35
CA MET A 105 8.05 10.85 -19.81
C MET A 105 8.66 10.26 -18.53
N ILE A 106 10.00 10.16 -18.47
CA ILE A 106 10.70 9.67 -17.28
C ILE A 106 10.52 10.64 -16.11
N GLU A 107 10.69 11.93 -16.34
CA GLU A 107 10.49 12.94 -15.29
C GLU A 107 9.04 12.94 -14.80
N GLU A 108 8.08 13.00 -15.72
CA GLU A 108 6.66 12.97 -15.42
C GLU A 108 6.29 11.71 -14.62
N GLY A 109 6.73 10.55 -15.08
CA GLY A 109 6.47 9.27 -14.43
C GLY A 109 7.08 9.16 -13.04
N ILE A 110 8.27 9.70 -12.81
CA ILE A 110 8.90 9.72 -11.48
C ILE A 110 8.16 10.70 -10.54
N ARG A 111 7.81 11.90 -11.01
CA ARG A 111 7.12 12.91 -10.19
C ARG A 111 5.72 12.46 -9.78
N ASN A 112 4.99 11.83 -10.71
CA ASN A 112 3.59 11.43 -10.54
C ASN A 112 3.43 9.98 -10.07
N SER A 113 4.44 9.39 -9.44
CA SER A 113 4.36 8.07 -8.83
C SER A 113 5.06 8.00 -7.47
N LEU A 114 5.04 6.82 -6.85
CA LEU A 114 5.66 6.54 -5.56
C LEU A 114 7.08 5.98 -5.69
N ILE A 115 7.78 6.22 -6.81
CA ILE A 115 9.10 5.63 -7.07
C ILE A 115 10.13 6.14 -6.05
N THR A 116 10.72 5.20 -5.30
CA THR A 116 11.84 5.45 -4.39
C THR A 116 13.11 4.71 -4.78
N GLU A 117 13.04 3.82 -5.78
CA GLU A 117 14.17 3.03 -6.28
C GLU A 117 14.21 3.02 -7.81
N ILE A 118 15.38 3.31 -8.40
CA ILE A 118 15.63 3.20 -9.84
C ILE A 118 16.75 2.19 -10.09
N PHE A 119 16.49 1.17 -10.91
CA PHE A 119 17.42 0.13 -11.32
C PHE A 119 17.93 0.41 -12.73
N PHE A 120 19.19 0.84 -12.85
CA PHE A 120 19.80 1.12 -14.15
C PHE A 120 20.43 -0.14 -14.74
N THR A 121 20.03 -0.54 -15.95
CA THR A 121 20.55 -1.75 -16.60
C THR A 121 21.95 -1.59 -17.19
N SER A 122 22.50 -0.36 -17.21
CA SER A 122 23.88 -0.07 -17.61
C SER A 122 24.43 1.12 -16.82
N GLY A 123 25.76 1.16 -16.67
CA GLY A 123 26.45 2.10 -15.80
C GLY A 123 26.84 3.42 -16.46
N PHE A 124 28.03 3.92 -16.12
CA PHE A 124 28.52 5.23 -16.52
C PHE A 124 29.41 5.25 -17.78
N ASN A 125 29.28 4.25 -18.65
CA ASN A 125 29.90 4.27 -19.97
C ASN A 125 29.19 5.29 -20.89
N LYS A 126 29.81 5.66 -22.02
CA LYS A 126 29.42 6.78 -22.92
C LYS A 126 27.90 6.98 -23.06
N ASN A 127 27.16 5.91 -23.35
CA ASN A 127 25.70 5.93 -23.55
C ASN A 127 24.97 4.99 -22.58
N GLY A 128 25.51 4.76 -21.39
CA GLY A 128 24.86 3.94 -20.37
C GLY A 128 23.67 4.62 -19.72
N ALA A 129 22.67 3.84 -19.31
CA ALA A 129 21.41 4.35 -18.77
C ALA A 129 21.61 5.24 -17.54
N ALA A 130 22.48 4.82 -16.60
CA ALA A 130 22.78 5.63 -15.42
C ALA A 130 23.46 6.95 -15.78
N LYS A 131 24.40 6.96 -16.75
CA LYS A 131 25.06 8.19 -17.20
C LYS A 131 24.08 9.13 -17.87
N LEU A 132 23.32 8.66 -18.86
CA LEU A 132 22.38 9.49 -19.61
C LEU A 132 21.32 10.10 -18.69
N PHE A 133 20.79 9.31 -17.75
CA PHE A 133 19.85 9.80 -16.75
C PHE A 133 20.46 10.88 -15.85
N CYS A 134 21.67 10.65 -15.32
CA CYS A 134 22.31 11.64 -14.45
C CYS A 134 22.69 12.90 -15.22
N ASP A 135 23.15 12.79 -16.47
CA ASP A 135 23.51 13.93 -17.31
C ASP A 135 22.28 14.79 -17.62
N VAL A 136 21.18 14.17 -18.08
CA VAL A 136 19.98 14.91 -18.51
C VAL A 136 19.30 15.65 -17.36
N PHE A 137 19.34 15.08 -16.15
CA PHE A 137 18.79 15.71 -14.94
C PHE A 137 19.84 16.45 -14.09
N SER A 138 21.07 16.56 -14.57
CA SER A 138 22.19 17.20 -13.85
C SER A 138 22.41 16.66 -12.43
N ILE A 139 22.23 15.34 -12.24
CA ILE A 139 22.36 14.66 -10.96
C ILE A 139 23.84 14.30 -10.73
N LYS A 140 24.37 14.70 -9.58
CA LYS A 140 25.67 14.20 -9.12
C LYS A 140 25.51 12.76 -8.62
N SER A 141 26.23 11.85 -9.25
CA SER A 141 26.26 10.43 -8.88
C SER A 141 27.64 10.03 -8.38
N GLU A 142 27.72 9.57 -7.14
CA GLU A 142 28.89 8.88 -6.60
C GLU A 142 28.45 7.49 -6.15
N LEU A 143 29.00 6.46 -6.79
CA LEU A 143 28.65 5.08 -6.48
C LEU A 143 29.35 4.63 -5.21
N ASP A 144 28.57 4.10 -4.28
CA ASP A 144 29.09 3.43 -3.10
C ASP A 144 29.64 2.01 -3.43
N SER A 145 30.08 1.30 -2.39
CA SER A 145 30.56 -0.08 -2.54
C SER A 145 29.52 -1.09 -3.04
N LYS A 146 28.23 -0.76 -2.94
CA LYS A 146 27.10 -1.57 -3.42
C LYS A 146 26.66 -1.19 -4.83
N ARG A 147 27.33 -0.22 -5.47
CA ARG A 147 26.94 0.36 -6.76
C ARG A 147 25.59 1.09 -6.68
N GLU A 148 25.35 1.75 -5.56
CA GLU A 148 24.18 2.58 -5.31
C GLU A 148 24.59 4.05 -5.16
N PHE A 149 23.70 4.98 -5.50
CA PHE A 149 23.86 6.41 -5.25
C PHE A 149 22.52 7.03 -4.88
N LYS A 150 22.56 8.12 -4.11
CA LYS A 150 21.35 8.85 -3.70
C LYS A 150 21.01 9.96 -4.69
N ILE A 151 19.74 10.06 -5.03
CA ILE A 151 19.15 11.18 -5.76
C ILE A 151 18.38 12.00 -4.73
N ASP A 152 18.82 13.24 -4.53
CA ASP A 152 18.27 14.15 -3.54
C ASP A 152 16.82 14.56 -3.86
N ALA A 153 16.02 14.82 -2.83
CA ALA A 153 14.62 15.23 -2.96
C ALA A 153 14.43 16.47 -3.84
N LYS A 154 15.43 17.35 -3.98
CA LYS A 154 15.36 18.52 -4.86
C LYS A 154 15.09 18.21 -6.34
N TYR A 155 15.44 17.00 -6.82
CA TYR A 155 15.25 16.66 -8.23
C TYR A 155 13.79 16.25 -8.50
N PHE A 156 13.19 15.42 -7.65
CA PHE A 156 11.90 14.79 -7.91
C PHE A 156 10.88 14.89 -6.76
N GLY A 157 11.12 15.75 -5.77
CA GLY A 157 10.26 15.94 -4.60
C GLY A 157 10.43 14.88 -3.50
N ARG A 158 11.25 13.84 -3.72
CA ARG A 158 11.51 12.76 -2.76
C ARG A 158 12.90 12.17 -2.96
N GLU A 159 13.49 11.61 -1.91
CA GLU A 159 14.75 10.87 -2.04
C GLU A 159 14.53 9.58 -2.84
N ILE A 160 15.43 9.31 -3.79
CA ILE A 160 15.40 8.10 -4.62
C ILE A 160 16.77 7.43 -4.56
N VAL A 161 16.79 6.10 -4.45
CA VAL A 161 18.02 5.31 -4.52
C VAL A 161 18.22 4.80 -5.95
N GLY A 162 19.31 5.23 -6.59
CA GLY A 162 19.76 4.73 -7.88
C GLY A 162 20.68 3.51 -7.71
N LYS A 163 20.32 2.37 -8.29
CA LYS A 163 21.08 1.11 -8.23
C LYS A 163 21.59 0.73 -9.61
N VAL A 164 22.91 0.60 -9.77
CA VAL A 164 23.53 0.34 -11.07
C VAL A 164 23.86 -1.15 -11.23
N LEU A 165 23.07 -1.82 -12.06
CA LEU A 165 23.20 -3.26 -12.32
C LEU A 165 24.42 -3.57 -13.21
N PHE A 166 24.83 -4.84 -13.21
CA PHE A 166 25.68 -5.37 -14.27
C PHE A 166 24.85 -5.53 -15.53
N SER A 167 25.38 -5.08 -16.68
CA SER A 167 24.59 -5.09 -17.91
C SER A 167 24.11 -6.50 -18.28
N PRO A 168 22.85 -6.65 -18.72
CA PRO A 168 22.32 -7.94 -19.12
C PRO A 168 23.00 -8.45 -20.41
N SER A 169 23.51 -7.54 -21.25
CA SER A 169 24.13 -7.84 -22.55
C SER A 169 25.26 -8.86 -22.45
N GLY A 170 25.31 -9.80 -23.40
CA GLY A 170 26.41 -10.76 -23.53
C GLY A 170 27.77 -10.09 -23.76
N GLN A 171 27.79 -8.90 -24.39
CA GLN A 171 29.03 -8.15 -24.62
C GLN A 171 29.68 -7.67 -23.30
N ALA A 172 28.87 -7.47 -22.26
CA ALA A 172 29.37 -7.06 -20.96
C ALA A 172 30.10 -8.20 -20.21
N ASN A 173 29.96 -9.46 -20.65
CA ASN A 173 30.51 -10.61 -19.92
C ASN A 173 32.04 -10.54 -19.76
N ILE A 174 32.76 -10.03 -20.77
CA ILE A 174 34.23 -9.85 -20.71
C ILE A 174 34.62 -8.78 -19.68
N GLY A 175 33.85 -7.70 -19.60
CA GLY A 175 34.06 -6.66 -18.58
C GLY A 175 33.76 -7.19 -17.18
N ILE A 176 32.72 -8.02 -17.04
CA ILE A 176 32.32 -8.61 -15.76
C ILE A 176 33.33 -9.65 -15.28
N SER A 177 33.88 -10.49 -16.17
CA SER A 177 34.88 -11.51 -15.78
C SER A 177 36.17 -10.93 -15.20
N ASN A 178 36.47 -9.67 -15.53
CA ASN A 178 37.60 -8.92 -14.99
C ASN A 178 37.22 -7.99 -13.83
N ASN A 179 35.94 -7.95 -13.45
CA ASN A 179 35.46 -7.07 -12.38
C ASN A 179 35.89 -7.58 -11.00
N LYS A 180 36.35 -6.69 -10.12
CA LYS A 180 36.79 -7.03 -8.76
C LYS A 180 35.73 -7.78 -7.95
N GLU A 181 34.45 -7.44 -8.12
CA GLU A 181 33.34 -8.06 -7.40
C GLU A 181 33.14 -9.53 -7.83
N PHE A 182 33.27 -9.80 -9.13
CA PHE A 182 33.23 -11.16 -9.68
C PHE A 182 34.46 -11.95 -9.24
N ILE A 183 35.66 -11.37 -9.35
CA ILE A 183 36.91 -12.04 -8.96
C ILE A 183 36.86 -12.49 -7.49
N LYS A 184 36.35 -11.66 -6.58
CA LYS A 184 36.17 -12.00 -5.16
C LYS A 184 35.23 -13.17 -4.91
N GLN A 185 34.26 -13.40 -5.79
CA GLN A 185 33.24 -14.45 -5.64
C GLN A 185 33.43 -15.61 -6.63
N ARG A 186 34.50 -15.59 -7.43
CA ARG A 186 34.71 -16.52 -8.54
C ARG A 186 34.69 -17.97 -8.10
N ASP A 187 35.21 -18.27 -6.91
CA ASP A 187 35.26 -19.63 -6.36
C ASP A 187 33.86 -20.24 -6.15
N LYS A 188 32.83 -19.40 -5.94
CA LYS A 188 31.43 -19.85 -5.86
C LYS A 188 30.95 -20.51 -7.16
N TYR A 189 31.55 -20.13 -8.29
CA TYR A 189 31.14 -20.55 -9.63
C TYR A 189 32.19 -21.43 -10.33
N VAL A 190 33.19 -21.92 -9.60
CA VAL A 190 34.36 -22.62 -10.17
C VAL A 190 34.00 -23.86 -11.01
N ASN A 191 32.88 -24.52 -10.69
CA ASN A 191 32.41 -25.72 -11.38
C ASN A 191 31.35 -25.41 -12.48
N SER A 192 31.03 -24.13 -12.73
CA SER A 192 30.02 -23.74 -13.72
C SER A 192 30.64 -23.29 -15.03
N THR A 193 30.12 -23.82 -16.14
CA THR A 193 30.41 -23.33 -17.50
C THR A 193 29.74 -21.98 -17.80
N ARG A 194 28.88 -21.49 -16.90
CA ARG A 194 28.10 -20.24 -17.00
C ARG A 194 28.43 -19.25 -15.88
N ALA A 195 29.64 -19.28 -15.31
CA ALA A 195 30.01 -18.53 -14.11
C ALA A 195 29.62 -17.03 -14.14
N VAL A 196 29.89 -16.30 -15.23
CA VAL A 196 29.55 -14.87 -15.36
C VAL A 196 28.03 -14.66 -15.39
N GLN A 197 27.30 -15.57 -16.03
CA GLN A 197 25.84 -15.51 -16.11
C GLN A 197 25.21 -15.81 -14.74
N GLU A 198 25.69 -16.82 -14.02
CA GLU A 198 25.22 -17.13 -12.66
C GLU A 198 25.52 -16.00 -11.69
N PHE A 199 26.69 -15.35 -11.81
CA PHE A 199 27.00 -14.14 -11.06
C PHE A 199 26.02 -12.99 -11.37
N LYS A 200 25.66 -12.78 -12.65
CA LYS A 200 24.61 -11.80 -13.01
C LYS A 200 23.27 -12.18 -12.37
N VAL A 201 22.84 -13.44 -12.47
CA VAL A 201 21.59 -13.91 -11.85
C VAL A 201 21.59 -13.67 -10.34
N ASP A 202 22.70 -13.94 -9.64
CA ASP A 202 22.80 -13.70 -8.21
C ASP A 202 22.76 -12.22 -7.82
N THR A 203 23.43 -11.36 -8.60
CA THR A 203 23.41 -9.92 -8.37
C THR A 203 22.03 -9.31 -8.64
N TYR A 204 21.34 -9.76 -9.69
CA TYR A 204 19.95 -9.39 -9.97
C TYR A 204 18.98 -9.90 -8.90
N ARG A 205 19.16 -11.14 -8.42
CA ARG A 205 18.36 -11.70 -7.33
C ARG A 205 18.47 -10.85 -6.07
N LYS A 206 19.68 -10.37 -5.73
CA LYS A 206 19.90 -9.46 -4.61
C LYS A 206 19.25 -8.09 -4.85
N ALA A 207 19.47 -7.49 -6.03
CA ALA A 207 18.97 -6.16 -6.35
C ALA A 207 17.43 -6.08 -6.32
N PHE A 208 16.77 -7.08 -6.93
CA PHE A 208 15.31 -7.13 -7.05
C PHE A 208 14.63 -8.00 -5.99
N HIS A 209 15.33 -8.35 -4.90
CA HIS A 209 14.77 -9.22 -3.87
C HIS A 209 13.45 -8.68 -3.32
N ASN A 210 13.37 -7.37 -3.07
CA ASN A 210 12.16 -6.74 -2.54
C ASN A 210 11.01 -6.68 -3.57
N GLN A 211 11.34 -6.63 -4.86
CA GLN A 211 10.36 -6.51 -5.94
C GLN A 211 9.80 -7.86 -6.37
N PHE A 212 10.63 -8.89 -6.55
CA PHE A 212 10.22 -10.10 -7.28
C PHE A 212 10.32 -11.40 -6.50
N SER A 213 10.99 -11.43 -5.34
CA SER A 213 10.88 -12.62 -4.51
C SER A 213 9.42 -12.83 -4.16
N ILE A 214 8.92 -14.07 -4.29
CA ILE A 214 7.73 -14.43 -3.55
C ILE A 214 8.06 -14.04 -2.13
N GLN A 215 7.30 -13.10 -1.59
CA GLN A 215 7.15 -13.02 -0.16
C GLN A 215 6.48 -14.36 0.22
N LYS A 216 7.25 -15.46 0.35
CA LYS A 216 7.02 -16.37 1.46
C LYS A 216 7.08 -15.40 2.59
N SER A 217 5.89 -15.00 3.06
CA SER A 217 5.68 -13.91 3.98
C SER A 217 6.99 -13.70 4.72
N LYS A 218 7.73 -12.63 4.35
CA LYS A 218 8.55 -12.01 5.40
C LYS A 218 7.55 -12.01 6.55
N LYS A 219 7.90 -12.56 7.70
CA LYS A 219 7.19 -12.20 8.91
C LYS A 219 7.36 -10.66 9.03
N VAL A 220 6.68 -9.85 8.20
CA VAL A 220 5.66 -8.95 8.69
C VAL A 220 5.00 -9.80 9.73
N LYS A 221 5.27 -9.48 11.00
CA LYS A 221 4.45 -9.96 12.11
C LYS A 221 3.04 -10.05 11.53
N SER A 222 2.50 -11.25 11.30
CA SER A 222 1.18 -11.33 10.65
C SER A 222 0.32 -10.41 11.48
N SER A 223 -0.41 -9.51 10.82
CA SER A 223 -1.22 -8.55 11.56
C SER A 223 -2.01 -9.38 12.56
N GLN A 224 -1.92 -9.07 13.85
CA GLN A 224 -2.57 -9.92 14.85
C GLN A 224 -3.96 -9.37 15.05
N LEU A 225 -4.98 -10.19 14.82
CA LEU A 225 -6.35 -9.86 15.17
C LEU A 225 -6.52 -10.03 16.69
N TYR A 226 -7.03 -9.00 17.35
CA TYR A 226 -7.41 -9.00 18.76
C TYR A 226 -8.92 -8.79 18.89
N LEU A 227 -9.51 -9.52 19.84
CA LEU A 227 -10.90 -9.38 20.28
C LEU A 227 -10.94 -9.34 21.81
N SER A 228 -11.95 -8.72 22.40
CA SER A 228 -12.14 -8.75 23.85
C SER A 228 -12.56 -10.16 24.28
N LYS A 229 -11.99 -10.67 25.38
CA LYS A 229 -12.40 -11.97 25.93
C LYS A 229 -13.87 -11.98 26.36
N LEU A 230 -14.43 -10.81 26.69
CA LEU A 230 -15.86 -10.65 27.00
C LEU A 230 -16.75 -11.08 25.83
N LEU A 231 -16.30 -10.96 24.58
CA LEU A 231 -17.08 -11.38 23.40
C LEU A 231 -17.45 -12.87 23.46
N ILE A 232 -16.53 -13.73 23.92
CA ILE A 232 -16.79 -15.17 24.07
C ILE A 232 -17.85 -15.43 25.15
N LYS A 233 -17.79 -14.67 26.24
CA LYS A 233 -18.62 -14.88 27.43
C LYS A 233 -20.02 -14.29 27.28
N GLU A 234 -20.11 -13.09 26.74
CA GLU A 234 -21.34 -12.28 26.70
C GLU A 234 -22.10 -12.47 25.39
N TYR A 235 -21.40 -12.75 24.28
CA TYR A 235 -22.00 -12.93 22.95
C TYR A 235 -21.52 -14.22 22.27
N PRO A 236 -21.75 -15.41 22.88
CA PRO A 236 -21.23 -16.67 22.37
C PRO A 236 -21.71 -17.02 20.95
N LYS A 237 -22.93 -16.59 20.56
CA LYS A 237 -23.45 -16.79 19.20
C LYS A 237 -22.68 -15.97 18.18
N VAL A 238 -22.44 -14.69 18.47
CA VAL A 238 -21.64 -13.79 17.64
C VAL A 238 -20.22 -14.30 17.51
N TRP A 239 -19.61 -14.72 18.62
CA TRP A 239 -18.28 -15.33 18.60
C TRP A 239 -18.26 -16.57 17.70
N ASN A 240 -19.23 -17.48 17.80
CA ASN A 240 -19.29 -18.67 16.95
C ASN A 240 -19.42 -18.33 15.46
N THR A 241 -20.18 -17.28 15.12
CA THR A 241 -20.27 -16.78 13.74
C THR A 241 -18.91 -16.31 13.23
N ILE A 242 -18.21 -15.46 13.99
CA ILE A 242 -16.89 -14.94 13.63
C ILE A 242 -15.87 -16.08 13.56
N LYS A 243 -15.83 -16.94 14.59
CA LYS A 243 -14.91 -18.07 14.71
C LYS A 243 -14.98 -18.98 13.49
N ARG A 244 -16.19 -19.32 13.01
CA ARG A 244 -16.38 -20.17 11.83
C ARG A 244 -15.70 -19.59 10.59
N VAL A 245 -15.75 -18.26 10.41
CA VAL A 245 -15.04 -17.61 9.31
C VAL A 245 -13.53 -17.62 9.57
N LEU A 246 -13.06 -17.27 10.76
CA LEU A 246 -11.64 -17.28 11.09
C LEU A 246 -11.01 -18.68 10.92
N ASP A 247 -11.71 -19.74 11.34
CA ASP A 247 -11.28 -21.14 11.20
C ASP A 247 -11.09 -21.53 9.71
N LYS A 248 -11.99 -21.07 8.82
CA LYS A 248 -11.91 -21.32 7.36
C LYS A 248 -10.59 -20.80 6.78
N TYR A 249 -10.03 -19.74 7.35
CA TYR A 249 -8.77 -19.11 6.93
C TYR A 249 -7.59 -19.41 7.85
N GLN A 250 -7.76 -20.31 8.83
CA GLN A 250 -6.73 -20.67 9.81
C GLN A 250 -6.22 -19.45 10.61
N ILE A 251 -7.09 -18.47 10.85
CA ILE A 251 -6.79 -17.28 11.63
C ILE A 251 -7.08 -17.56 13.10
N SER A 252 -6.08 -17.39 13.96
CA SER A 252 -6.24 -17.48 15.42
C SER A 252 -6.19 -16.08 16.03
N PRO A 253 -7.33 -15.52 16.50
CA PRO A 253 -7.33 -14.23 17.17
C PRO A 253 -6.68 -14.35 18.56
N SER A 254 -6.11 -13.24 19.02
CA SER A 254 -5.68 -13.06 20.41
C SER A 254 -6.82 -12.43 21.20
N PHE A 255 -6.90 -12.74 22.50
CA PHE A 255 -7.95 -12.19 23.35
C PHE A 255 -7.37 -11.19 24.33
N LEU A 256 -7.95 -9.99 24.36
CA LEU A 256 -7.62 -8.95 25.33
C LEU A 256 -8.24 -9.31 26.68
N GLU A 257 -7.40 -9.32 27.70
CA GLU A 257 -7.78 -9.44 29.11
C GLU A 257 -7.95 -8.05 29.74
N VAL A 258 -8.65 -8.00 30.89
CA VAL A 258 -8.83 -6.77 31.71
C VAL A 258 -9.57 -5.64 30.96
N THR A 259 -10.53 -6.03 30.12
CA THR A 259 -11.44 -5.11 29.42
C THR A 259 -12.75 -4.95 30.19
N ASN A 260 -13.39 -3.78 30.08
CA ASN A 260 -14.72 -3.51 30.64
C ASN A 260 -15.84 -3.62 29.60
N ASP A 261 -15.49 -3.65 28.32
CA ASP A 261 -16.42 -3.82 27.20
C ASP A 261 -15.79 -4.64 26.05
N ILE A 262 -16.53 -4.77 24.95
CA ILE A 262 -16.11 -5.48 23.74
C ILE A 262 -15.52 -4.57 22.65
N TRP A 263 -15.54 -3.25 22.82
CA TRP A 263 -15.27 -2.23 21.78
C TRP A 263 -13.77 -1.98 21.60
N CYS A 264 -13.05 -3.04 21.20
CA CYS A 264 -11.59 -3.04 21.09
C CYS A 264 -11.03 -1.91 20.21
N ARG A 265 -11.78 -1.52 19.17
CA ARG A 265 -11.39 -0.42 18.28
C ARG A 265 -11.15 0.88 19.04
N ASP A 266 -11.99 1.15 20.04
CA ASP A 266 -12.09 2.47 20.64
C ASP A 266 -10.94 2.74 21.60
N TYR A 267 -10.63 1.80 22.48
CA TYR A 267 -9.61 1.98 23.53
C TYR A 267 -8.20 1.50 23.16
N MET A 268 -8.05 0.67 22.11
CA MET A 268 -6.74 0.13 21.77
C MET A 268 -5.86 1.13 21.00
N PRO A 269 -4.52 1.04 21.11
CA PRO A 269 -3.60 1.97 20.45
C PRO A 269 -3.77 2.04 18.93
N ILE A 270 -3.62 3.23 18.37
CA ILE A 270 -3.61 3.44 16.92
C ILE A 270 -2.19 3.21 16.39
N LYS A 271 -2.07 2.41 15.33
CA LYS A 271 -0.81 2.15 14.65
C LYS A 271 -0.54 3.22 13.61
N THR A 272 0.56 3.97 13.75
CA THR A 272 0.97 5.00 12.79
C THR A 272 1.46 4.39 11.47
N SER A 273 1.59 5.20 10.42
CA SER A 273 2.19 4.78 9.15
C SER A 273 3.64 4.30 9.29
N LYS A 274 4.33 4.72 10.36
CA LYS A 274 5.68 4.28 10.73
C LYS A 274 5.70 2.97 11.53
N GLY A 275 4.52 2.43 11.88
CA GLY A 275 4.36 1.20 12.65
C GLY A 275 4.47 1.39 14.17
N GLU A 276 4.47 2.62 14.66
CA GLU A 276 4.47 2.92 16.10
C GLU A 276 3.04 2.80 16.64
N LEU A 277 2.89 2.25 17.84
CA LEU A 277 1.58 2.24 18.52
C LEU A 277 1.46 3.49 19.38
N VAL A 278 0.38 4.25 19.20
CA VAL A 278 0.06 5.43 20.00
C VAL A 278 -1.20 5.13 20.81
N GLN A 279 -1.06 5.17 22.13
CA GLN A 279 -2.18 5.11 23.05
C GLN A 279 -2.68 6.52 23.34
N PHE A 280 -3.95 6.78 23.08
CA PHE A 280 -4.61 8.03 23.43
C PHE A 280 -5.30 7.94 24.79
N ARG A 281 -5.66 9.09 25.35
CA ARG A 281 -6.64 9.13 26.43
C ARG A 281 -7.98 8.69 25.85
N TYR A 282 -8.67 7.79 26.54
CA TYR A 282 -9.98 7.27 26.12
C TYR A 282 -11.01 7.69 27.14
N GLU A 283 -11.64 8.85 26.94
CA GLU A 283 -12.71 9.41 27.79
C GLU A 283 -13.81 9.97 26.87
N PRO A 284 -14.46 9.12 26.06
CA PRO A 284 -15.42 9.60 25.08
C PRO A 284 -16.68 10.16 25.77
N SER A 285 -17.28 11.16 25.15
CA SER A 285 -18.46 11.84 25.70
C SER A 285 -19.66 10.91 25.89
N TYR A 286 -19.82 9.89 25.05
CA TYR A 286 -20.90 8.90 25.13
C TYR A 286 -20.79 7.95 26.35
N LEU A 287 -19.61 7.81 26.96
CA LEU A 287 -19.43 7.04 28.20
C LEU A 287 -19.45 7.89 29.47
N ARG A 288 -19.63 9.21 29.38
CA ARG A 288 -19.57 10.11 30.55
C ARG A 288 -20.53 9.71 31.68
N ASN A 289 -21.72 9.19 31.33
CA ASN A 289 -22.71 8.72 32.30
C ASN A 289 -22.57 7.23 32.67
N ASN A 290 -21.64 6.51 32.04
CA ASN A 290 -21.39 5.08 32.23
C ASN A 290 -19.88 4.76 32.33
N PRO A 291 -19.13 5.41 33.23
CA PRO A 291 -17.67 5.25 33.32
C PRO A 291 -17.25 3.81 33.65
N GLN A 292 -18.12 2.99 34.24
CA GLN A 292 -17.88 1.58 34.51
C GLN A 292 -17.69 0.72 33.25
N LEU A 293 -18.18 1.18 32.09
CA LEU A 293 -18.01 0.49 30.82
C LEU A 293 -16.69 0.84 30.14
N GLN A 294 -16.06 1.95 30.52
CA GLN A 294 -14.85 2.46 29.91
C GLN A 294 -13.64 1.59 30.28
N SER A 295 -13.06 0.90 29.29
CA SER A 295 -11.80 0.17 29.46
C SER A 295 -10.63 1.16 29.58
N ASP A 296 -9.75 1.04 30.58
CA ASP A 296 -8.55 1.87 30.69
C ASP A 296 -7.46 1.37 29.71
N PRO A 297 -7.09 2.15 28.67
CA PRO A 297 -6.11 1.72 27.68
C PRO A 297 -4.76 1.34 28.29
N THR A 298 -4.31 2.03 29.35
CA THR A 298 -3.00 1.79 29.98
C THR A 298 -2.99 0.43 30.67
N VAL A 299 -4.06 0.13 31.41
CA VAL A 299 -4.22 -1.14 32.11
C VAL A 299 -4.34 -2.28 31.10
N VAL A 300 -5.22 -2.14 30.09
CA VAL A 300 -5.40 -3.15 29.04
C VAL A 300 -4.08 -3.39 28.31
N ASN A 301 -3.37 -2.36 27.86
CA ASN A 301 -2.11 -2.51 27.14
C ASN A 301 -1.06 -3.22 27.99
N THR A 302 -0.89 -2.81 29.25
CA THR A 302 0.09 -3.41 30.16
C THR A 302 -0.23 -4.89 30.42
N SER A 303 -1.49 -5.21 30.72
CA SER A 303 -1.92 -6.60 31.00
C SER A 303 -1.78 -7.52 29.80
N ASN A 304 -1.81 -6.97 28.57
CA ASN A 304 -1.70 -7.72 27.32
C ASN A 304 -0.32 -7.62 26.67
N ASN A 305 0.69 -7.08 27.37
CA ASN A 305 2.07 -6.90 26.88
C ASN A 305 2.17 -6.06 25.58
N ILE A 306 1.30 -5.05 25.46
CA ILE A 306 1.28 -4.11 24.34
C ILE A 306 1.98 -2.83 24.79
N SER A 307 3.07 -2.48 24.10
CA SER A 307 3.81 -1.25 24.37
C SER A 307 3.37 -0.18 23.38
N ALA A 308 2.92 0.97 23.89
CA ALA A 308 2.48 2.10 23.10
C ALA A 308 3.00 3.43 23.67
N ILE A 309 3.17 4.42 22.80
CA ILE A 309 3.53 5.78 23.15
C ILE A 309 2.27 6.49 23.63
N TYR A 310 2.28 7.01 24.86
CA TYR A 310 1.14 7.73 25.40
C TYR A 310 0.99 9.13 24.78
N SER A 311 -0.24 9.48 24.45
CA SER A 311 -0.68 10.81 24.02
C SER A 311 -1.76 11.31 24.96
N GLY A 312 -1.63 12.56 25.42
CA GLY A 312 -2.62 13.21 26.29
C GLY A 312 -3.88 13.69 25.56
N ILE A 313 -3.93 13.58 24.23
CA ILE A 313 -5.13 13.88 23.44
C ILE A 313 -6.20 12.82 23.73
N ASN A 314 -7.44 13.26 23.94
CA ASN A 314 -8.61 12.40 24.02
C ASN A 314 -9.05 12.01 22.61
N LEU A 315 -8.93 10.73 22.29
CA LEU A 315 -9.32 10.17 20.99
C LEU A 315 -9.50 8.67 21.15
N ASP A 316 -10.66 8.19 20.75
CA ASP A 316 -10.96 6.78 20.54
C ASP A 316 -10.74 6.38 19.08
N GLY A 317 -10.36 5.12 18.87
CA GLY A 317 -9.98 4.61 17.56
C GLY A 317 -11.13 4.51 16.55
N GLY A 318 -12.40 4.52 16.98
CA GLY A 318 -13.56 4.55 16.07
C GLY A 318 -13.73 5.91 15.39
N ASN A 319 -13.20 6.98 15.99
CA ASN A 319 -13.26 8.34 15.45
C ASN A 319 -12.05 8.74 14.58
N ILE A 320 -11.31 7.76 14.07
CA ILE A 320 -10.21 8.02 13.14
C ILE A 320 -10.06 6.92 12.08
N GLU A 321 -10.01 7.34 10.83
CA GLU A 321 -9.51 6.54 9.71
C GLU A 321 -8.10 6.99 9.36
N LEU A 322 -7.16 6.05 9.30
CA LEU A 322 -5.74 6.33 9.11
C LEU A 322 -5.17 5.43 8.02
N LEU A 323 -4.64 6.03 6.94
CA LEU A 323 -3.90 5.31 5.92
C LEU A 323 -2.86 6.21 5.26
N GLY A 324 -1.63 5.70 5.12
CA GLY A 324 -0.52 6.45 4.51
C GLY A 324 -0.26 7.74 5.30
N ASP A 325 -0.27 8.87 4.60
CA ASP A 325 -0.03 10.20 5.18
C ASP A 325 -1.33 10.98 5.48
N THR A 326 -2.46 10.27 5.60
CA THR A 326 -3.79 10.85 5.81
C THR A 326 -4.49 10.28 7.04
N ALA A 327 -5.00 11.17 7.91
CA ALA A 327 -5.98 10.87 8.94
C ALA A 327 -7.29 11.62 8.69
N ILE A 328 -8.43 10.95 8.82
CA ILE A 328 -9.77 11.55 8.73
C ILE A 328 -10.50 11.30 10.05
N LEU A 329 -11.02 12.36 10.67
CA LEU A 329 -11.70 12.32 11.96
C LEU A 329 -13.01 13.11 11.91
N THR A 330 -13.88 12.94 12.91
CA THR A 330 -14.99 13.88 13.10
C THR A 330 -14.59 15.10 13.94
N GLU A 331 -15.36 16.19 13.82
CA GLU A 331 -15.18 17.40 14.62
C GLU A 331 -15.49 17.19 16.12
N ARG A 332 -16.01 16.02 16.53
CA ARG A 332 -16.25 15.65 17.94
C ARG A 332 -14.99 15.84 18.80
N ILE A 333 -13.83 15.51 18.24
CA ILE A 333 -12.53 15.58 18.91
C ILE A 333 -12.23 16.96 19.51
N PHE A 334 -12.73 18.05 18.89
CA PHE A 334 -12.53 19.41 19.40
C PHE A 334 -13.33 19.69 20.67
N LYS A 335 -14.53 19.10 20.80
CA LYS A 335 -15.38 19.20 21.99
C LYS A 335 -14.79 18.40 23.16
N GLU A 336 -14.15 17.28 22.85
CA GLU A 336 -13.62 16.31 23.81
C GLU A 336 -12.20 16.63 24.31
N ASN A 337 -11.56 17.65 23.73
CA ASN A 337 -10.22 18.12 24.11
C ASN A 337 -10.21 19.56 24.65
N LEU A 338 -11.35 20.11 25.05
CA LEU A 338 -11.41 21.41 25.72
C LEU A 338 -10.57 21.42 27.02
N PRO A 339 -9.91 22.55 27.36
CA PRO A 339 -10.03 23.86 26.72
C PRO A 339 -9.04 24.11 25.56
N LEU A 340 -8.40 23.09 25.00
CA LEU A 340 -7.44 23.29 23.90
C LEU A 340 -8.11 23.93 22.67
N PRO A 341 -7.50 24.95 22.05
CA PRO A 341 -7.96 25.49 20.77
C PRO A 341 -7.90 24.43 19.66
N LYS A 342 -8.80 24.55 18.67
CA LYS A 342 -8.89 23.63 17.53
C LYS A 342 -7.54 23.44 16.83
N GLU A 343 -6.80 24.52 16.60
CA GLU A 343 -5.51 24.51 15.92
C GLU A 343 -4.45 23.74 16.72
N GLU A 344 -4.53 23.76 18.05
CA GLU A 344 -3.60 23.04 18.92
C GLU A 344 -3.91 21.54 18.95
N VAL A 345 -5.20 21.17 18.97
CA VAL A 345 -5.65 19.77 18.83
C VAL A 345 -5.14 19.18 17.52
N ILE A 346 -5.35 19.89 16.40
CA ILE A 346 -4.86 19.48 15.06
C ILE A 346 -3.35 19.27 15.09
N LYS A 347 -2.58 20.28 15.53
CA LYS A 347 -1.13 20.21 15.58
C LYS A 347 -0.62 19.03 16.42
N ASN A 348 -1.25 18.75 17.55
CA ASN A 348 -0.85 17.68 18.43
C ASN A 348 -1.13 16.30 17.82
N ILE A 349 -2.28 16.12 17.16
CA ILE A 349 -2.62 14.88 16.45
C ILE A 349 -1.66 14.63 15.29
N GLU A 350 -1.46 15.63 14.44
CA GLU A 350 -0.56 15.50 13.28
C GLU A 350 0.88 15.23 13.70
N LYS A 351 1.33 15.83 14.80
CA LYS A 351 2.66 15.55 15.38
C LYS A 351 2.78 14.11 15.85
N VAL A 352 1.78 13.60 16.57
CA VAL A 352 1.82 12.27 17.19
C VAL A 352 1.64 11.17 16.14
N LEU A 353 0.72 11.35 15.20
CA LEU A 353 0.46 10.37 14.13
C LEU A 353 1.47 10.49 12.97
N GLY A 354 2.08 11.66 12.80
CA GLY A 354 3.02 11.94 11.72
C GLY A 354 2.38 12.13 10.35
N VAL A 355 1.08 12.44 10.30
CA VAL A 355 0.26 12.52 9.08
C VAL A 355 -0.61 13.77 9.09
N LYS A 356 -1.14 14.17 7.94
CA LYS A 356 -2.06 15.31 7.83
C LYS A 356 -3.48 14.90 8.21
N SER A 357 -4.19 15.77 8.92
CA SER A 357 -5.55 15.50 9.42
C SER A 357 -6.63 16.27 8.64
N TYR A 358 -7.75 15.61 8.42
CA TYR A 358 -8.95 16.14 7.75
C TYR A 358 -10.18 15.86 8.62
N PHE A 359 -11.18 16.75 8.56
CA PHE A 359 -12.29 16.74 9.50
C PHE A 359 -13.65 16.81 8.82
N VAL A 360 -14.58 15.96 9.25
CA VAL A 360 -16.00 15.98 8.90
C VAL A 360 -16.82 16.29 10.16
N ARG A 361 -17.98 16.94 10.05
CA ARG A 361 -18.87 17.12 11.21
C ARG A 361 -19.29 15.78 11.80
N ASP A 362 -19.40 15.71 13.13
CA ASP A 362 -19.99 14.59 13.84
C ASP A 362 -21.51 14.53 13.60
N MET A 363 -22.03 13.32 13.38
CA MET A 363 -23.48 13.06 13.33
C MET A 363 -24.05 13.15 14.73
N THR A 364 -24.74 14.23 15.06
CA THR A 364 -25.27 14.45 16.41
C THR A 364 -26.38 13.47 16.81
N GLU A 365 -26.99 12.84 15.83
CA GLU A 365 -28.01 11.81 15.96
C GLU A 365 -27.39 10.41 16.18
N ASP A 366 -26.12 10.22 15.83
CA ASP A 366 -25.37 9.01 16.13
C ASP A 366 -24.86 9.08 17.58
N MET A 367 -25.05 8.00 18.33
CA MET A 367 -24.65 7.93 19.74
C MET A 367 -23.14 8.20 19.88
N THR A 368 -22.35 7.66 18.97
CA THR A 368 -20.90 7.83 19.01
C THR A 368 -20.49 9.07 18.20
N GLY A 369 -20.94 9.22 16.97
CA GLY A 369 -20.40 10.21 16.04
C GLY A 369 -19.05 9.76 15.49
N HIS A 370 -18.86 8.44 15.34
CA HIS A 370 -17.63 7.86 14.81
C HIS A 370 -17.54 8.00 13.29
N ILE A 371 -16.31 8.13 12.79
CA ILE A 371 -16.06 8.17 11.36
C ILE A 371 -16.19 6.77 10.74
N ASP A 372 -15.89 5.69 11.48
CA ASP A 372 -15.89 4.31 10.98
C ASP A 372 -17.29 3.73 10.71
N GLY A 373 -18.35 4.40 11.16
CA GLY A 373 -19.75 4.16 10.77
C GLY A 373 -20.22 5.03 9.59
N TYR A 374 -19.38 5.94 9.10
CA TYR A 374 -19.72 6.90 8.07
C TYR A 374 -18.90 6.71 6.78
N LEU A 375 -17.59 6.56 6.95
CA LEU A 375 -16.61 6.56 5.86
C LEU A 375 -15.43 5.66 6.22
N ARG A 376 -14.85 5.02 5.20
CA ARG A 376 -13.58 4.29 5.32
C ARG A 376 -12.62 4.69 4.21
N ILE A 377 -11.32 4.67 4.52
CA ILE A 377 -10.30 4.76 3.49
C ILE A 377 -10.09 3.37 2.88
N ILE A 378 -10.36 3.20 1.59
CA ILE A 378 -10.14 1.92 0.88
C ILE A 378 -8.67 1.76 0.51
N ARG A 379 -8.10 2.83 -0.05
CA ARG A 379 -6.70 2.98 -0.41
C ARG A 379 -6.39 4.45 -0.58
N GLU A 380 -5.13 4.81 -0.70
CA GLU A 380 -4.74 6.17 -1.06
C GLU A 380 -5.45 6.59 -2.37
N GLY A 381 -6.13 7.73 -2.34
CA GLY A 381 -6.90 8.25 -3.47
C GLY A 381 -8.35 7.74 -3.57
N LEU A 382 -8.81 6.80 -2.72
CA LEU A 382 -10.18 6.30 -2.76
C LEU A 382 -10.80 6.10 -1.38
N LEU A 383 -11.96 6.72 -1.20
CA LEU A 383 -12.84 6.56 -0.03
C LEU A 383 -14.06 5.69 -0.38
N VAL A 384 -14.65 5.11 0.66
CA VAL A 384 -16.05 4.69 0.64
C VAL A 384 -16.81 5.48 1.70
N VAL A 385 -17.99 5.99 1.38
CA VAL A 385 -18.83 6.80 2.27
C VAL A 385 -20.27 6.32 2.19
N ASN A 386 -21.06 6.45 3.25
CA ASN A 386 -22.50 6.18 3.18
C ASN A 386 -23.16 7.01 2.05
N GLU A 387 -24.21 6.46 1.42
CA GLU A 387 -25.01 7.17 0.41
C GLU A 387 -25.42 8.58 0.85
N LEU A 388 -24.85 9.57 0.15
CA LEU A 388 -24.95 10.99 0.51
C LEU A 388 -26.34 11.57 0.24
N GLY A 389 -27.10 10.96 -0.68
CA GLY A 389 -28.46 11.36 -1.01
C GLY A 389 -29.44 11.18 0.15
N ASN A 390 -29.15 10.24 1.05
CA ASN A 390 -29.99 9.90 2.20
C ASN A 390 -29.50 10.55 3.51
N ASP A 391 -28.34 11.22 3.48
CA ASP A 391 -27.73 11.87 4.64
C ASP A 391 -28.38 13.20 5.03
N PHE A 392 -28.12 13.62 6.27
CA PHE A 392 -28.36 14.99 6.68
C PHE A 392 -27.53 15.97 5.84
N LYS A 393 -28.17 17.04 5.36
CA LYS A 393 -27.52 18.06 4.53
C LYS A 393 -26.21 18.59 5.13
N TYR A 394 -26.17 18.80 6.45
CA TYR A 394 -24.99 19.35 7.13
C TYR A 394 -23.79 18.38 7.14
N ILE A 395 -24.05 17.07 7.18
CA ILE A 395 -23.03 16.01 7.11
C ILE A 395 -22.50 15.91 5.70
N ARG A 396 -23.41 15.79 4.72
CA ARG A 396 -23.05 15.77 3.29
C ARG A 396 -22.21 16.98 2.89
N ASP A 397 -22.67 18.18 3.22
CA ASP A 397 -21.95 19.42 2.87
C ASP A 397 -20.58 19.47 3.57
N SER A 398 -20.45 18.91 4.77
CA SER A 398 -19.17 18.79 5.48
C SER A 398 -18.24 17.76 4.82
N PHE A 399 -18.75 16.60 4.42
CA PHE A 399 -17.99 15.57 3.71
C PHE A 399 -17.46 16.12 2.39
N LEU A 400 -18.31 16.75 1.57
CA LEU A 400 -17.92 17.31 0.28
C LEU A 400 -16.83 18.38 0.44
N LYS A 401 -16.94 19.24 1.46
CA LYS A 401 -15.90 20.23 1.77
C LYS A 401 -14.58 19.58 2.19
N MET A 402 -14.64 18.53 3.02
CA MET A 402 -13.46 17.77 3.42
C MET A 402 -12.81 17.08 2.21
N ASN A 403 -13.63 16.44 1.35
CA ASN A 403 -13.15 15.74 0.18
C ASN A 403 -12.58 16.68 -0.89
N ASP A 404 -13.09 17.91 -1.02
CA ASP A 404 -12.50 18.95 -1.87
C ASP A 404 -11.07 19.33 -1.43
N GLN A 405 -10.82 19.33 -0.11
CA GLN A 405 -9.47 19.55 0.44
C GLN A 405 -8.54 18.35 0.25
N LEU A 406 -9.10 17.14 0.29
CA LEU A 406 -8.35 15.88 0.15
C LEU A 406 -8.06 15.55 -1.32
N GLY A 407 -9.00 15.84 -2.23
CA GLY A 407 -8.89 15.60 -3.67
C GLY A 407 -9.00 14.14 -4.08
N TRP A 408 -9.71 13.31 -3.32
CA TRP A 408 -9.83 11.86 -3.57
C TRP A 408 -11.15 11.49 -4.22
N ASP A 409 -11.14 10.37 -4.96
CA ASP A 409 -12.36 9.75 -5.44
C ASP A 409 -13.11 9.10 -4.27
N TYR A 410 -14.42 8.95 -4.41
CA TYR A 410 -15.22 8.20 -3.44
C TYR A 410 -16.29 7.35 -4.13
N VAL A 411 -16.65 6.26 -3.47
CA VAL A 411 -17.78 5.39 -3.82
C VAL A 411 -18.81 5.45 -2.70
N GLU A 412 -20.08 5.53 -3.07
CA GLU A 412 -21.18 5.49 -2.11
C GLU A 412 -21.53 4.05 -1.73
N MET A 413 -21.63 3.80 -0.43
CA MET A 413 -22.09 2.55 0.17
C MET A 413 -23.57 2.69 0.55
N PRO A 414 -24.44 1.80 0.06
CA PRO A 414 -25.83 1.77 0.50
C PRO A 414 -25.93 1.63 2.01
N TRP A 415 -26.91 2.31 2.60
CA TRP A 415 -27.29 2.14 3.99
C TRP A 415 -28.81 2.24 4.12
N PHE A 416 -29.37 1.84 5.25
CA PHE A 416 -30.78 1.97 5.53
C PHE A 416 -31.04 2.20 7.02
N ASP A 417 -32.14 2.89 7.33
CA ASP A 417 -32.62 3.07 8.70
C ASP A 417 -33.49 1.87 9.09
N TYR A 418 -33.02 1.08 10.06
CA TYR A 418 -33.80 -0.03 10.59
C TYR A 418 -35.02 0.50 11.36
N ARG A 419 -36.20 -0.10 11.12
CA ARG A 419 -37.47 0.29 11.77
C ARG A 419 -38.16 -0.87 12.48
N GLY A 420 -37.37 -1.85 12.93
CA GLY A 420 -37.88 -2.97 13.73
C GLY A 420 -38.41 -2.53 15.09
N LYS A 421 -39.37 -3.28 15.63
CA LYS A 421 -39.99 -3.00 16.94
C LYS A 421 -39.02 -3.21 18.11
N ASP A 422 -38.01 -4.02 17.89
CA ASP A 422 -36.93 -4.36 18.81
C ASP A 422 -35.76 -3.38 18.76
N LYS A 423 -35.78 -2.38 17.86
CA LYS A 423 -34.73 -1.37 17.71
C LYS A 423 -34.42 -0.68 19.04
N THR A 424 -33.16 -0.73 19.44
CA THR A 424 -32.58 0.05 20.53
C THR A 424 -32.19 1.44 20.03
N PRO A 425 -32.12 2.46 20.91
CA PRO A 425 -31.59 3.78 20.55
C PRO A 425 -30.18 3.73 19.94
N GLU A 426 -29.38 2.75 20.37
CA GLU A 426 -28.00 2.55 19.96
C GLU A 426 -27.85 1.72 18.68
N CYS A 427 -28.92 1.18 18.10
CA CYS A 427 -28.87 0.21 17.01
C CYS A 427 -28.08 0.70 15.78
N ALA A 428 -27.07 -0.08 15.37
CA ALA A 428 -26.23 0.19 14.20
C ALA A 428 -26.61 -0.62 12.94
N ILE A 429 -27.83 -1.20 12.91
CA ILE A 429 -28.30 -1.97 11.75
C ILE A 429 -28.41 -1.04 10.53
N GLY A 430 -27.85 -1.48 9.42
CA GLY A 430 -27.81 -0.73 8.16
C GLY A 430 -26.50 -0.01 7.87
N ILE A 431 -25.54 -0.02 8.81
CA ILE A 431 -24.22 0.59 8.64
C ILE A 431 -23.23 -0.41 8.04
N TYR A 432 -23.14 -0.46 6.71
CA TYR A 432 -22.26 -1.40 6.01
C TYR A 432 -20.79 -0.97 5.94
N THR A 433 -20.48 0.31 6.19
CA THR A 433 -19.11 0.85 6.20
C THR A 433 -18.27 0.33 7.38
N ASN A 434 -18.89 -0.22 8.42
CA ASN A 434 -18.21 -0.77 9.59
C ASN A 434 -17.71 -2.22 9.38
N PHE A 435 -17.04 -2.49 8.26
CA PHE A 435 -16.44 -3.78 7.93
C PHE A 435 -15.01 -3.93 8.46
N LEU A 436 -14.49 -5.15 8.60
CA LEU A 436 -13.10 -5.38 8.98
C LEU A 436 -12.31 -5.94 7.81
N VAL A 437 -11.22 -5.25 7.43
CA VAL A 437 -10.21 -5.79 6.52
C VAL A 437 -9.10 -6.43 7.34
N PHE A 438 -8.81 -7.70 7.08
CA PHE A 438 -7.75 -8.42 7.76
C PHE A 438 -7.06 -9.39 6.80
N ASP A 439 -5.77 -9.15 6.53
CA ASP A 439 -4.99 -9.91 5.54
C ASP A 439 -5.73 -10.04 4.19
N GLU A 440 -6.06 -11.27 3.78
CA GLU A 440 -6.72 -11.61 2.51
C GLU A 440 -8.25 -11.60 2.60
N ILE A 441 -8.83 -11.30 3.77
CA ILE A 441 -10.28 -11.37 4.01
C ILE A 441 -10.87 -10.00 4.37
N VAL A 442 -12.16 -9.83 4.03
CA VAL A 442 -13.01 -8.74 4.51
C VAL A 442 -14.18 -9.39 5.25
N LEU A 443 -14.24 -9.23 6.56
CA LEU A 443 -15.44 -9.56 7.32
C LEU A 443 -16.45 -8.44 7.11
N PHE A 444 -17.49 -8.74 6.35
CA PHE A 444 -18.46 -7.74 5.89
C PHE A 444 -19.79 -7.91 6.62
N PRO A 445 -20.34 -6.88 7.28
CA PRO A 445 -21.62 -7.00 7.97
C PRO A 445 -22.76 -7.23 6.97
N ILE A 446 -23.66 -8.15 7.31
CA ILE A 446 -24.98 -8.31 6.69
C ILE A 446 -26.04 -8.36 7.79
N PHE A 447 -27.27 -7.95 7.48
CA PHE A 447 -28.30 -7.78 8.51
C PHE A 447 -29.47 -8.75 8.37
N GLU A 448 -29.81 -9.21 7.15
CA GLU A 448 -30.88 -10.20 6.90
C GLU A 448 -32.25 -9.80 7.50
N VAL A 449 -32.50 -8.49 7.64
CA VAL A 449 -33.77 -7.92 8.11
C VAL A 449 -34.61 -7.41 6.95
N GLU A 450 -35.90 -7.22 7.15
CA GLU A 450 -36.76 -6.60 6.13
C GLU A 450 -36.25 -5.21 5.74
N GLY A 451 -36.18 -4.94 4.43
CA GLY A 451 -35.69 -3.67 3.90
C GLY A 451 -34.16 -3.50 3.93
N ASN A 452 -33.40 -4.57 4.23
CA ASN A 452 -31.94 -4.53 4.14
C ASN A 452 -31.45 -4.24 2.71
N LYS A 453 -30.19 -3.81 2.60
CA LYS A 453 -29.47 -3.58 1.34
C LYS A 453 -28.27 -4.52 1.20
N ASP A 454 -28.33 -5.74 1.76
CA ASP A 454 -27.16 -6.64 1.92
C ASP A 454 -26.52 -6.96 0.56
N ASN A 455 -27.32 -7.29 -0.44
CA ASN A 455 -26.83 -7.63 -1.78
C ASN A 455 -26.17 -6.43 -2.48
N GLU A 456 -26.78 -5.25 -2.37
CA GLU A 456 -26.26 -4.01 -2.97
C GLU A 456 -24.91 -3.64 -2.33
N ALA A 457 -24.83 -3.73 -1.00
CA ALA A 457 -23.62 -3.46 -0.24
C ALA A 457 -22.50 -4.48 -0.57
N LEU A 458 -22.85 -5.77 -0.71
CA LEU A 458 -21.93 -6.83 -1.12
C LEU A 458 -21.37 -6.61 -2.53
N GLU A 459 -22.17 -6.11 -3.46
CA GLU A 459 -21.70 -5.77 -4.81
C GLU A 459 -20.70 -4.61 -4.79
N VAL A 460 -20.95 -3.58 -3.99
CA VAL A 460 -20.04 -2.43 -3.83
C VAL A 460 -18.72 -2.89 -3.23
N ILE A 461 -18.73 -3.57 -2.09
CA ILE A 461 -17.49 -3.97 -1.41
C ILE A 461 -16.66 -4.95 -2.23
N SER A 462 -17.31 -5.84 -3.00
CA SER A 462 -16.62 -6.79 -3.88
C SER A 462 -15.88 -6.09 -5.03
N LYS A 463 -16.40 -4.96 -5.53
CA LYS A 463 -15.72 -4.13 -6.53
C LYS A 463 -14.57 -3.32 -5.91
N LEU A 464 -14.70 -2.92 -4.66
CA LEU A 464 -13.67 -2.17 -3.93
C LEU A 464 -12.46 -3.03 -3.56
N TYR A 465 -12.67 -4.33 -3.28
CA TYR A 465 -11.63 -5.31 -2.93
C TYR A 465 -11.67 -6.56 -3.82
N PRO A 466 -11.39 -6.45 -5.13
CA PRO A 466 -11.49 -7.57 -6.07
C PRO A 466 -10.49 -8.71 -5.79
N GLU A 467 -9.41 -8.43 -5.07
CA GLU A 467 -8.39 -9.40 -4.68
C GLU A 467 -8.68 -10.13 -3.36
N LYS A 468 -9.56 -9.59 -2.50
CA LYS A 468 -9.84 -10.15 -1.17
C LYS A 468 -11.04 -11.10 -1.21
N LYS A 469 -11.15 -11.93 -0.18
CA LYS A 469 -12.33 -12.77 0.07
C LYS A 469 -13.32 -12.01 0.96
N ILE A 470 -14.47 -11.67 0.39
CA ILE A 470 -15.56 -11.04 1.13
C ILE A 470 -16.34 -12.13 1.86
N GLU A 471 -16.33 -12.08 3.19
CA GLU A 471 -17.03 -13.03 4.06
C GLU A 471 -18.19 -12.31 4.76
N PRO A 472 -19.44 -12.50 4.31
CA PRO A 472 -20.58 -11.91 4.97
C PRO A 472 -20.79 -12.51 6.36
N ILE A 473 -21.02 -11.65 7.35
CA ILE A 473 -21.29 -12.04 8.73
C ILE A 473 -22.50 -11.31 9.28
N ASN A 474 -23.46 -12.08 9.83
CA ASN A 474 -24.56 -11.53 10.60
C ASN A 474 -24.20 -11.59 12.09
N ILE A 475 -24.05 -10.43 12.71
CA ILE A 475 -23.73 -10.27 14.12
C ILE A 475 -24.75 -9.37 14.85
N ASN A 476 -26.00 -9.34 14.38
CA ASN A 476 -27.04 -8.40 14.81
C ASN A 476 -27.20 -8.28 16.33
N GLU A 477 -26.97 -9.35 17.09
CA GLU A 477 -27.02 -9.34 18.55
C GLU A 477 -26.10 -8.25 19.17
N VAL A 478 -24.91 -8.04 18.61
CA VAL A 478 -23.99 -6.96 18.99
C VAL A 478 -24.34 -5.64 18.31
N VAL A 479 -24.84 -5.68 17.07
CA VAL A 479 -25.24 -4.46 16.32
C VAL A 479 -26.35 -3.69 17.04
N MET A 480 -27.23 -4.38 17.75
CA MET A 480 -28.25 -3.76 18.60
C MET A 480 -27.66 -3.03 19.82
N GLN A 481 -26.37 -3.18 20.10
CA GLN A 481 -25.65 -2.43 21.15
C GLN A 481 -24.77 -1.31 20.58
N GLY A 482 -24.84 -1.05 19.27
CA GLY A 482 -24.26 0.14 18.64
C GLY A 482 -22.88 0.01 18.02
N GLY A 483 -22.42 -1.20 17.72
CA GLY A 483 -21.22 -1.39 16.93
C GLY A 483 -21.24 -2.67 16.10
N LEU A 484 -20.33 -2.76 15.13
CA LEU A 484 -20.20 -3.94 14.25
C LEU A 484 -18.78 -4.51 14.35
N ILE A 485 -18.38 -5.28 13.32
CA ILE A 485 -17.16 -6.08 13.36
C ILE A 485 -15.90 -5.21 13.47
N ASN A 486 -15.88 -4.00 12.88
CA ASN A 486 -14.75 -3.10 13.05
C ASN A 486 -14.63 -2.61 14.50
N CYS A 487 -15.76 -2.26 15.14
CA CYS A 487 -15.78 -1.75 16.52
C CYS A 487 -15.27 -2.78 17.54
N ILE A 488 -15.61 -4.06 17.37
CA ILE A 488 -15.22 -5.11 18.33
C ILE A 488 -13.82 -5.70 18.09
N SER A 489 -13.07 -5.18 17.12
CA SER A 489 -11.79 -5.74 16.70
C SER A 489 -10.66 -4.71 16.70
N TRP A 490 -9.46 -5.19 16.97
CA TRP A 490 -8.23 -4.42 16.83
C TRP A 490 -7.19 -5.23 16.07
N VAL A 491 -6.50 -4.59 15.12
CA VAL A 491 -5.50 -5.24 14.27
C VAL A 491 -4.17 -4.53 14.47
N ASN A 492 -3.16 -5.30 14.90
CA ASN A 492 -1.80 -4.79 15.15
C ASN A 492 -0.80 -5.25 14.10
#